data_AF-H5SDY4-F1
#
_entry.id   AF-H5SDY4-F1
#
_cell.length_a   1.000
_cell.length_b   1.000
_cell.length_c   1.000
_cell.angle_alpha   90.00
_cell.angle_beta   90.00
_cell.angle_gamma   90.00
#
_symmetry.space_group_name_H-M   'P 1'
#
loop_
_entity.id
_entity.type
_entity.pdbx_description
1 polymer ?
#
loop_
_entity_poly.entity_id
_entity_poly.type
_entity_poly.pdbx_seq_one_letter_code
_entity_poly.pdbx_strand_id
1 'polypeptide(L)'
;MLLLLPPSLLLLSILVILVQSQFPRGARYIWLVGIGGIMVAWGSLFGIYFFLPLGLNVPFWGTFSEALVFYVDAVRWVYALTILSVTASVLLSDLPHERLRRPLIVVGILTLAFLGVLAAFSATPLTLVFIWAALDISEWVALARSTSSIQAMRSLTFGLTTRILGMLVLLWAGMVSAVRGMSLYSSAVPSEVAPYLALAVILRLGVLPVHLPYPQESLLRRGFGTQLRVVSVASALILLGYLARLPAPLFWRMALPIWIAALLAAWNWLIVPNVLDGRVFWMMAGAALSILTAMAGDQEGSVAWGITTLTAGSLLFLLRFEHRLLRLFALAGWWALSSCLIPDLLGRAG
;
A
#
# COMPACT_ATOMS: atom_id res chain seq x y z
N MET A 1 17.30 -13.01 -9.99
CA MET A 1 16.79 -12.35 -11.22
C MET A 1 15.28 -12.43 -11.35
N LEU A 2 14.65 -13.60 -11.19
CA LEU A 2 13.19 -13.80 -11.32
C LEU A 2 12.35 -12.86 -10.41
N LEU A 3 12.83 -12.55 -9.21
CA LEU A 3 12.18 -11.62 -8.26
C LEU A 3 11.95 -10.21 -8.84
N LEU A 4 12.86 -9.73 -9.70
CA LEU A 4 12.76 -8.38 -10.29
C LEU A 4 11.90 -8.37 -11.56
N LEU A 5 11.37 -9.51 -11.98
CA LEU A 5 10.64 -9.62 -13.23
C LEU A 5 9.36 -8.76 -13.25
N PRO A 6 8.43 -8.83 -12.28
CA PRO A 6 7.26 -7.95 -12.24
C PRO A 6 7.61 -6.45 -12.25
N PRO A 7 8.48 -5.93 -11.36
CA PRO A 7 8.81 -4.49 -11.40
C PRO A 7 9.56 -4.10 -12.69
N SER A 8 10.40 -4.98 -13.26
CA SER A 8 11.07 -4.68 -14.54
C SER A 8 10.09 -4.57 -15.72
N LEU A 9 9.05 -5.40 -15.75
CA LEU A 9 8.00 -5.34 -16.78
C LEU A 9 7.18 -4.05 -16.69
N LEU A 10 6.88 -3.59 -15.47
CA LEU A 10 6.23 -2.30 -15.26
C LEU A 10 7.14 -1.14 -15.70
N LEU A 11 8.42 -1.18 -15.35
CA LEU A 11 9.40 -0.17 -15.77
C LEU A 11 9.55 -0.14 -17.29
N LEU A 12 9.65 -1.30 -17.94
CA LEU A 12 9.68 -1.41 -19.40
C LEU A 12 8.44 -0.76 -20.02
N SER A 13 7.26 -1.05 -19.47
CA SER A 13 5.99 -0.48 -19.95
C SER A 13 5.97 1.04 -19.82
N ILE A 14 6.46 1.57 -18.70
CA ILE A 14 6.61 3.03 -18.49
C ILE A 14 7.53 3.63 -19.55
N LEU A 15 8.70 3.04 -19.77
CA LEU A 15 9.67 3.54 -20.76
C LEU A 15 9.11 3.51 -22.18
N VAL A 16 8.43 2.42 -22.57
CA VAL A 16 7.78 2.30 -23.88
C VAL A 16 6.71 3.37 -24.05
N ILE A 17 5.89 3.63 -23.04
CA ILE A 17 4.87 4.70 -23.09
C ILE A 17 5.52 6.07 -23.22
N LEU A 18 6.59 6.36 -22.47
CA LEU A 18 7.31 7.63 -22.56
C LEU A 18 7.91 7.83 -23.95
N VAL A 19 8.51 6.81 -24.56
CA VAL A 19 9.02 6.87 -25.93
C VAL A 19 7.87 7.05 -26.93
N GLN A 20 6.78 6.28 -26.82
CA GLN A 20 5.61 6.42 -27.69
C GLN A 20 4.95 7.80 -27.59
N SER A 21 5.00 8.43 -26.41
CA SER A 21 4.40 9.75 -26.18
C SER A 21 5.10 10.87 -26.94
N GLN A 22 6.34 10.65 -27.42
CA GLN A 22 7.05 11.60 -28.28
C GLN A 22 6.53 11.58 -29.73
N PHE A 23 5.75 10.56 -30.13
CA PHE A 23 5.26 10.41 -31.50
C PHE A 23 3.74 10.62 -31.59
N PRO A 24 3.23 11.45 -32.53
CA PRO A 24 1.79 11.77 -32.64
C PRO A 24 0.87 10.54 -32.82
N ARG A 25 1.38 9.50 -33.50
CA ARG A 25 0.64 8.24 -33.71
C ARG A 25 0.75 7.29 -32.52
N GLY A 26 1.81 7.40 -31.71
CA GLY A 26 2.07 6.53 -30.56
C GLY A 26 1.05 6.71 -29.44
N ALA A 27 0.48 7.92 -29.31
CA ALA A 27 -0.53 8.22 -28.29
C ALA A 27 -1.79 7.34 -28.36
N ARG A 28 -2.10 6.75 -29.52
CA ARG A 28 -3.26 5.86 -29.71
C ARG A 28 -3.09 4.49 -29.07
N TYR A 29 -1.85 4.04 -28.84
CA TYR A 29 -1.54 2.68 -28.36
C TYR A 29 -1.05 2.64 -26.91
N ILE A 30 -0.98 3.78 -26.23
CA ILE A 30 -0.57 3.89 -24.81
C ILE A 30 -1.36 2.94 -23.91
N TRP A 31 -2.68 2.86 -24.12
CA TRP A 31 -3.56 2.00 -23.33
C TRP A 31 -3.20 0.52 -23.45
N LEU A 32 -2.81 0.08 -24.66
CA LEU A 32 -2.47 -1.32 -24.94
C LEU A 32 -1.16 -1.69 -24.27
N VAL A 33 -0.16 -0.81 -24.30
CA VAL A 33 1.09 -1.00 -23.57
C VAL A 33 0.85 -0.98 -22.06
N GLY A 34 0.02 -0.06 -21.55
CA GLY A 34 -0.27 0.03 -20.12
C GLY A 34 -0.99 -1.19 -19.58
N ILE A 35 -2.06 -1.63 -20.26
CA ILE A 35 -2.85 -2.80 -19.85
C ILE A 35 -2.10 -4.10 -20.13
N GLY A 36 -1.46 -4.24 -21.29
CA GLY A 36 -0.63 -5.39 -21.59
C GLY A 36 0.51 -5.53 -20.58
N GLY A 37 1.21 -4.44 -20.28
CA GLY A 37 2.29 -4.38 -19.30
C GLY A 37 1.86 -4.83 -17.91
N ILE A 38 0.74 -4.30 -17.39
CA ILE A 38 0.22 -4.70 -16.07
C ILE A 38 -0.26 -6.16 -16.06
N MET A 39 -0.89 -6.64 -17.13
CA MET A 39 -1.36 -8.04 -17.21
C MET A 39 -0.20 -9.03 -17.24
N VAL A 40 0.87 -8.73 -17.98
CA VAL A 40 2.07 -9.59 -18.01
C VAL A 40 2.80 -9.54 -16.66
N ALA A 41 2.93 -8.36 -16.05
CA ALA A 41 3.51 -8.23 -14.71
C ALA A 41 2.68 -8.98 -13.65
N TRP A 42 1.35 -8.87 -13.70
CA TRP A 42 0.42 -9.59 -12.83
C TRP A 42 0.52 -11.11 -13.04
N GLY A 43 0.50 -11.58 -14.29
CA GLY A 43 0.66 -13.00 -14.64
C GLY A 43 1.99 -13.56 -14.15
N SER A 44 3.05 -12.75 -14.18
CA SER A 44 4.36 -13.18 -13.71
C SER A 44 4.46 -13.48 -12.21
N LEU A 45 3.58 -12.90 -11.38
CA LEU A 45 3.54 -13.23 -9.96
C LEU A 45 3.11 -14.68 -9.72
N PHE A 46 2.24 -15.26 -10.57
CA PHE A 46 1.90 -16.69 -10.47
C PHE A 46 3.10 -17.57 -10.78
N GLY A 47 3.96 -17.17 -11.72
CA GLY A 47 5.24 -17.83 -11.95
C GLY A 47 6.14 -17.80 -10.72
N ILE A 48 6.27 -16.62 -10.08
CA ILE A 48 7.06 -16.45 -8.85
C ILE A 48 6.54 -17.32 -7.70
N TYR A 49 5.22 -17.52 -7.58
CA TYR A 49 4.61 -18.29 -6.49
C TYR A 49 5.22 -19.69 -6.34
N PHE A 50 5.51 -20.36 -7.46
CA PHE A 50 6.10 -21.71 -7.46
C PHE A 50 7.56 -21.78 -6.98
N PHE A 51 8.23 -20.63 -6.86
CA PHE A 51 9.64 -20.55 -6.45
C PHE A 51 9.83 -19.89 -5.08
N LEU A 52 8.75 -19.62 -4.35
CA LEU A 52 8.83 -19.02 -3.02
C LEU A 52 9.53 -19.98 -2.03
N PRO A 53 10.36 -19.48 -1.11
CA PRO A 53 10.77 -18.07 -0.94
C PRO A 53 11.93 -17.66 -1.87
N LEU A 54 11.91 -16.41 -2.33
CA LEU A 54 12.98 -15.83 -3.15
C LEU A 54 13.62 -14.63 -2.46
N GLY A 55 14.95 -14.57 -2.49
CA GLY A 55 15.75 -13.45 -1.99
C GLY A 55 16.70 -12.90 -3.05
N LEU A 56 16.94 -11.60 -3.00
CA LEU A 56 17.92 -10.90 -3.83
C LEU A 56 18.62 -9.84 -2.97
N ASN A 57 19.90 -10.06 -2.72
CA ASN A 57 20.77 -9.08 -2.09
C ASN A 57 21.41 -8.21 -3.18
N VAL A 58 21.14 -6.92 -3.15
CA VAL A 58 21.84 -5.93 -3.97
C VAL A 58 22.95 -5.34 -3.10
N PRO A 59 24.23 -5.62 -3.39
CA PRO A 59 25.32 -5.02 -2.65
C PRO A 59 25.22 -3.50 -2.80
N PHE A 60 25.15 -2.80 -1.66
CA PHE A 60 25.06 -1.35 -1.66
C PHE A 60 26.45 -0.74 -1.79
N TRP A 61 26.58 0.29 -2.62
CA TRP A 61 27.84 0.98 -2.85
C TRP A 61 27.87 2.20 -1.91
N GLY A 62 28.59 2.12 -0.78
CA GLY A 62 28.70 3.24 0.15
C GLY A 62 29.16 2.89 1.57
N THR A 63 29.00 3.84 2.49
CA THR A 63 29.39 3.76 3.91
C THR A 63 28.40 3.00 4.81
N PHE A 64 27.25 2.59 4.27
CA PHE A 64 26.27 1.82 5.02
C PHE A 64 26.65 0.34 5.04
N SER A 65 26.64 -0.25 6.23
CA SER A 65 26.91 -1.68 6.44
C SER A 65 25.74 -2.58 6.01
N GLU A 66 24.54 -2.04 5.81
CA GLU A 66 23.37 -2.80 5.38
C GLU A 66 23.21 -2.78 3.85
N ALA A 67 23.09 -3.96 3.26
CA ALA A 67 22.74 -4.12 1.85
C ALA A 67 21.27 -3.81 1.58
N LEU A 68 20.94 -3.44 0.34
CA LEU A 68 19.55 -3.39 -0.11
C LEU A 68 19.10 -4.82 -0.36
N VAL A 69 18.09 -5.27 0.37
CA VAL A 69 17.60 -6.66 0.26
C VAL A 69 16.16 -6.64 -0.18
N PHE A 70 15.90 -7.44 -1.21
CA PHE A 70 14.56 -7.79 -1.63
C PHE A 70 14.28 -9.26 -1.31
N TYR A 71 13.10 -9.54 -0.79
CA TYR A 71 12.68 -10.87 -0.39
C TYR A 71 11.18 -11.02 -0.62
N VAL A 72 10.75 -12.20 -1.05
CA VAL A 72 9.34 -12.53 -1.27
C VAL A 72 9.04 -13.88 -0.65
N ASP A 73 8.03 -13.87 0.21
CA ASP A 73 7.35 -15.03 0.79
C ASP A 73 5.86 -14.97 0.44
N ALA A 74 5.05 -15.86 1.03
CA ALA A 74 3.62 -15.90 0.81
C ALA A 74 2.94 -14.56 1.14
N VAL A 75 3.25 -13.95 2.29
CA VAL A 75 2.60 -12.69 2.73
C VAL A 75 2.90 -11.55 1.77
N ARG A 76 4.18 -11.30 1.48
CA ARG A 76 4.60 -10.24 0.54
C ARG A 76 4.07 -10.48 -0.87
N TRP A 77 4.01 -11.73 -1.29
CA TRP A 77 3.44 -12.12 -2.58
C TRP A 77 1.95 -11.73 -2.67
N VAL A 78 1.15 -12.00 -1.63
CA VAL A 78 -0.28 -11.63 -1.66
C VAL A 78 -0.47 -10.11 -1.71
N TYR A 79 0.34 -9.32 -0.99
CA TYR A 79 0.29 -7.86 -1.11
C TYR A 79 0.70 -7.37 -2.49
N ALA A 80 1.77 -7.93 -3.09
CA ALA A 80 2.17 -7.58 -4.45
C ALA A 80 1.06 -7.91 -5.46
N LEU A 81 0.43 -9.09 -5.33
CA LEU A 81 -0.69 -9.50 -6.16
C LEU A 81 -1.89 -8.56 -5.99
N THR A 82 -2.18 -8.14 -4.76
CA THR A 82 -3.25 -7.18 -4.46
C THR A 82 -2.98 -5.83 -5.12
N ILE A 83 -1.76 -5.30 -5.02
CA ILE A 83 -1.36 -4.03 -5.65
C ILE A 83 -1.53 -4.12 -7.17
N LEU A 84 -1.04 -5.19 -7.82
CA LEU A 84 -1.17 -5.34 -9.27
C LEU A 84 -2.62 -5.56 -9.71
N SER A 85 -3.42 -6.29 -8.93
CA SER A 85 -4.85 -6.49 -9.21
C SER A 85 -5.64 -5.19 -9.13
N VAL A 86 -5.36 -4.35 -8.13
CA VAL A 86 -5.96 -3.01 -8.03
C VAL A 86 -5.49 -2.14 -9.19
N THR A 87 -4.20 -2.17 -9.53
CA THR A 87 -3.66 -1.41 -10.67
C THR A 87 -4.35 -1.80 -11.98
N ALA A 88 -4.50 -3.10 -12.22
CA ALA A 88 -5.23 -3.63 -13.35
C ALA A 88 -6.68 -3.13 -13.35
N SER A 89 -7.36 -3.21 -12.21
CA SER A 89 -8.74 -2.75 -12.04
C SER A 89 -8.88 -1.26 -12.34
N VAL A 90 -7.94 -0.43 -11.87
CA VAL A 90 -7.88 1.01 -12.15
C VAL A 90 -7.77 1.23 -13.67
N LEU A 91 -6.79 0.62 -14.34
CA LEU A 91 -6.57 0.82 -15.78
C LEU A 91 -7.73 0.29 -16.63
N LEU A 92 -8.31 -0.86 -16.26
CA LEU A 92 -9.47 -1.43 -16.94
C LEU A 92 -10.74 -0.59 -16.73
N SER A 93 -10.94 0.00 -15.55
CA SER A 93 -12.10 0.84 -15.27
C SER A 93 -12.11 2.15 -16.08
N ASP A 94 -10.93 2.63 -16.48
CA ASP A 94 -10.75 3.84 -17.29
C ASP A 94 -10.71 3.56 -18.81
N LEU A 95 -10.75 2.29 -19.26
CA LEU A 95 -10.78 1.89 -20.68
C LEU A 95 -11.83 2.61 -21.55
N PRO A 96 -13.08 2.80 -21.10
CA PRO A 96 -14.10 3.47 -21.91
C PRO A 96 -13.83 4.96 -22.15
N HIS A 97 -12.81 5.53 -21.49
CA HIS A 97 -12.55 6.98 -21.50
C HIS A 97 -11.27 7.29 -22.27
N GLU A 98 -11.25 8.41 -23.00
CA GLU A 98 -10.05 8.87 -23.76
C GLU A 98 -8.81 9.17 -22.88
N ARG A 99 -8.89 8.99 -21.56
CA ARG A 99 -7.82 9.29 -20.61
C ARG A 99 -6.65 8.34 -20.66
N LEU A 100 -6.85 7.09 -21.06
CA LEU A 100 -5.72 6.19 -21.31
C LEU A 100 -4.87 6.64 -22.52
N ARG A 101 -5.31 7.68 -23.26
CA ARG A 101 -4.49 8.39 -24.25
C ARG A 101 -3.61 9.48 -23.64
N ARG A 102 -3.82 9.88 -22.38
CA ARG A 102 -2.95 10.83 -21.66
C ARG A 102 -1.78 10.05 -21.03
N PRO A 103 -0.56 10.14 -21.60
CA PRO A 103 0.58 9.33 -21.17
C PRO A 103 0.92 9.52 -19.70
N LEU A 104 0.85 10.76 -19.20
CA LEU A 104 1.22 11.09 -17.82
C LEU A 104 0.39 10.35 -16.76
N ILE A 105 -0.90 10.11 -17.03
CA ILE A 105 -1.78 9.41 -16.06
C ILE A 105 -1.41 7.94 -16.00
N VAL A 106 -1.25 7.29 -17.16
CA VAL A 106 -0.90 5.86 -17.24
C VAL A 106 0.50 5.62 -16.67
N VAL A 107 1.47 6.47 -17.02
CA VAL A 107 2.82 6.44 -16.43
C VAL A 107 2.78 6.62 -14.92
N GLY A 108 1.97 7.55 -14.41
CA GLY A 108 1.80 7.75 -12.97
C GLY A 108 1.25 6.51 -12.27
N ILE A 109 0.20 5.89 -12.80
CA ILE A 109 -0.41 4.67 -12.24
C ILE A 109 0.59 3.50 -12.23
N LEU A 110 1.30 3.29 -13.34
CA LEU A 110 2.30 2.22 -13.44
C LEU A 110 3.51 2.49 -12.55
N THR A 111 3.95 3.74 -12.40
CA THR A 111 5.04 4.13 -11.49
C THR A 111 4.67 3.80 -10.04
N LEU A 112 3.43 4.12 -9.63
CA LEU A 112 2.94 3.77 -8.30
C LEU A 112 2.88 2.25 -8.10
N ALA A 113 2.44 1.49 -9.11
CA ALA A 113 2.45 0.02 -9.04
C ALA A 113 3.87 -0.54 -8.94
N PHE A 114 4.81 0.00 -9.71
CA PHE A 114 6.23 -0.35 -9.67
C PHE A 114 6.83 -0.14 -8.27
N LEU A 115 6.66 1.06 -7.71
CA LEU A 115 7.12 1.38 -6.36
C LEU A 115 6.41 0.52 -5.31
N GLY A 116 5.11 0.26 -5.49
CA GLY A 116 4.33 -0.59 -4.58
C GLY A 116 4.82 -2.04 -4.54
N VAL A 117 5.12 -2.64 -5.70
CA VAL A 117 5.69 -3.99 -5.75
C VAL A 117 7.09 -4.02 -5.14
N LEU A 118 7.93 -3.02 -5.41
CA LEU A 118 9.23 -2.93 -4.74
C LEU A 118 9.08 -2.80 -3.22
N ALA A 119 8.11 -2.02 -2.74
CA ALA A 119 7.84 -1.88 -1.31
C ALA A 119 7.42 -3.23 -0.70
N ALA A 120 6.55 -3.97 -1.40
CA ALA A 120 6.14 -5.31 -1.00
C ALA A 120 7.32 -6.28 -0.92
N PHE A 121 8.28 -6.15 -1.84
CA PHE A 121 9.46 -7.03 -1.85
C PHE A 121 10.58 -6.55 -0.93
N SER A 122 10.43 -5.42 -0.24
CA SER A 122 11.49 -4.92 0.64
C SER A 122 11.70 -5.84 1.85
N ALA A 123 12.97 -6.05 2.19
CA ALA A 123 13.39 -6.97 3.25
C ALA A 123 14.38 -6.36 4.24
N THR A 124 14.69 -5.07 4.10
CA THR A 124 15.41 -4.29 5.12
C THR A 124 14.68 -2.96 5.34
N PRO A 125 14.76 -2.36 6.55
CA PRO A 125 14.10 -1.10 6.84
C PRO A 125 14.64 0.00 5.94
N LEU A 126 15.95 -0.03 5.67
CA LEU A 126 16.61 0.89 4.76
C LEU A 126 16.01 0.83 3.36
N THR A 127 15.84 -0.38 2.79
CA THR A 127 15.21 -0.56 1.47
C THR A 127 13.80 -0.01 1.46
N LEU A 128 13.01 -0.32 2.49
CA LEU A 128 11.64 0.15 2.60
C LEU A 128 11.55 1.67 2.74
N VAL A 129 12.45 2.29 3.52
CA VAL A 129 12.51 3.75 3.70
C VAL A 129 12.82 4.46 2.39
N PHE A 130 13.75 3.95 1.58
CA PHE A 130 14.01 4.52 0.26
C PHE A 130 12.78 4.48 -0.64
N ILE A 131 12.05 3.37 -0.62
CA ILE A 131 10.84 3.22 -1.43
C ILE A 131 9.70 4.08 -0.88
N TRP A 132 9.56 4.17 0.44
CA TRP A 132 8.63 5.07 1.12
C TRP A 132 8.88 6.53 0.76
N ALA A 133 10.14 6.97 0.79
CA ALA A 133 10.53 8.30 0.36
C ALA A 133 10.19 8.55 -1.12
N ALA A 134 10.45 7.59 -2.01
CA ALA A 134 10.08 7.69 -3.42
C ALA A 134 8.56 7.81 -3.61
N LEU A 135 7.77 7.02 -2.89
CA LEU A 135 6.31 7.10 -2.89
C LEU A 135 5.83 8.47 -2.38
N ASP A 136 6.38 8.94 -1.26
CA ASP A 136 5.96 10.20 -0.62
C ASP A 136 6.31 11.42 -1.48
N ILE A 137 7.48 11.42 -2.14
CA ILE A 137 7.85 12.44 -3.14
C ILE A 137 6.90 12.38 -4.33
N SER A 138 6.60 11.19 -4.85
CA SER A 138 5.70 11.05 -6.00
C SER A 138 4.29 11.57 -5.69
N GLU A 139 3.78 11.30 -4.48
CA GLU A 139 2.50 11.81 -4.00
C GLU A 139 2.53 13.33 -3.82
N TRP A 140 3.55 13.85 -3.14
CA TRP A 140 3.67 15.29 -2.90
C TRP A 140 3.74 16.06 -4.23
N VAL A 141 4.54 15.59 -5.19
CA VAL A 141 4.64 16.23 -6.53
C VAL A 141 3.29 16.17 -7.27
N ALA A 142 2.60 15.03 -7.23
CA ALA A 142 1.31 14.87 -7.90
C ALA A 142 0.23 15.79 -7.31
N LEU A 143 0.22 15.97 -5.98
CA LEU A 143 -0.76 16.80 -5.28
C LEU A 143 -0.41 18.29 -5.32
N ALA A 144 0.88 18.64 -5.16
CA ALA A 144 1.35 20.01 -5.26
C ALA A 144 1.08 20.63 -6.64
N ARG A 145 1.16 19.83 -7.71
CA ARG A 145 0.80 20.26 -9.08
C ARG A 145 -0.68 20.47 -9.30
N SER A 146 -1.54 19.81 -8.52
CA SER A 146 -3.00 19.87 -8.71
C SER A 146 -3.69 20.89 -7.81
N THR A 147 -3.05 21.34 -6.73
CA THR A 147 -3.61 22.31 -5.80
C THR A 147 -3.00 23.70 -5.95
N SER A 148 -3.85 24.73 -5.91
CA SER A 148 -3.45 26.14 -5.88
C SER A 148 -3.69 26.81 -4.51
N SER A 149 -4.35 26.12 -3.57
CA SER A 149 -4.71 26.72 -2.28
C SER A 149 -3.62 26.53 -1.21
N ILE A 150 -3.35 27.60 -0.45
CA ILE A 150 -2.38 27.60 0.67
C ILE A 150 -2.78 26.58 1.74
N GLN A 151 -4.08 26.47 2.04
CA GLN A 151 -4.59 25.53 3.05
C GLN A 151 -4.36 24.06 2.66
N ALA A 152 -4.56 23.73 1.37
CA ALA A 152 -4.24 22.39 0.87
C ALA A 152 -2.73 22.12 0.94
N MET A 153 -1.90 23.10 0.55
CA MET A 153 -0.44 22.95 0.63
C MET A 153 0.04 22.72 2.07
N ARG A 154 -0.53 23.46 3.04
CA ARG A 154 -0.21 23.27 4.46
C ARG A 154 -0.58 21.87 4.95
N SER A 155 -1.75 21.38 4.54
CA SER A 155 -2.21 20.03 4.86
C SER A 155 -1.31 18.96 4.21
N LEU A 156 -0.85 19.17 2.98
CA LEU A 156 0.10 18.30 2.28
C LEU A 156 1.44 18.22 3.00
N THR A 157 1.99 19.36 3.39
CA THR A 157 3.26 19.42 4.12
C THR A 157 3.13 18.75 5.49
N PHE A 158 2.03 18.98 6.21
CA PHE A 158 1.82 18.34 7.51
C PHE A 158 1.74 16.81 7.37
N GLY A 159 1.01 16.31 6.36
CA GLY A 159 0.96 14.87 6.06
C GLY A 159 2.32 14.28 5.67
N LEU A 160 3.13 15.03 4.91
CA LEU A 160 4.49 14.61 4.57
C LEU A 160 5.37 14.52 5.84
N THR A 161 5.28 15.50 6.74
CA THR A 161 6.03 15.51 8.00
C THR A 161 5.70 14.29 8.87
N THR A 162 4.43 13.91 9.00
CA THR A 162 4.05 12.72 9.79
C THR A 162 4.62 11.44 9.18
N ARG A 163 4.68 11.34 7.85
CA ARG A 163 5.28 10.18 7.16
C ARG A 163 6.80 10.14 7.28
N ILE A 164 7.46 11.29 7.26
CA ILE A 164 8.90 11.40 7.57
C ILE A 164 9.18 10.93 9.00
N LEU A 165 8.37 11.34 9.97
CA LEU A 165 8.47 10.81 11.34
C LEU A 165 8.29 9.29 11.37
N GLY A 166 7.33 8.74 10.60
CA GLY A 166 7.17 7.29 10.45
C GLY A 166 8.41 6.59 9.87
N MET A 167 9.05 7.17 8.85
CA MET A 167 10.32 6.69 8.29
C MET A 167 11.45 6.70 9.34
N LEU A 168 11.57 7.77 10.13
CA LEU A 168 12.58 7.88 11.19
C LEU A 168 12.35 6.83 12.29
N VAL A 169 11.10 6.60 12.70
CA VAL A 169 10.76 5.55 13.67
C VAL A 169 11.06 4.16 13.10
N LEU A 170 10.84 3.93 11.81
CA LEU A 170 11.22 2.66 11.15
C LEU A 170 12.73 2.45 11.14
N LEU A 171 13.52 3.48 10.82
CA LEU A 171 14.99 3.41 10.92
C LEU A 171 15.45 3.16 12.35
N TRP A 172 14.81 3.79 13.33
CA TRP A 172 15.09 3.56 14.74
C TRP A 172 14.81 2.11 15.14
N ALA A 173 13.68 1.54 14.72
CA ALA A 173 13.36 0.12 14.90
C ALA A 173 14.44 -0.78 14.27
N GLY A 174 14.92 -0.41 13.08
CA GLY A 174 16.05 -1.05 12.40
C GLY A 174 17.32 -1.06 13.25
N MET A 175 17.72 0.10 13.77
CA MET A 175 18.91 0.23 14.62
C MET A 175 18.79 -0.60 15.89
N VAL A 176 17.64 -0.58 16.58
CA VAL A 176 17.41 -1.39 17.78
C VAL A 176 17.53 -2.88 17.46
N SER A 177 16.96 -3.33 16.33
CA SER A 177 17.08 -4.73 15.89
C SER A 177 18.52 -5.11 15.53
N ALA A 178 19.23 -4.22 14.83
CA ALA A 178 20.61 -4.45 14.40
C ALA A 178 21.58 -4.57 15.58
N VAL A 179 21.44 -3.71 16.61
CA VAL A 179 22.24 -3.80 17.85
C VAL A 179 22.03 -5.12 18.58
N ARG A 180 20.87 -5.75 18.42
CA ARG A 180 20.56 -7.07 18.98
C ARG A 180 20.99 -8.23 18.07
N GLY A 181 21.61 -7.96 16.93
CA GLY A 181 22.04 -8.97 15.96
C GLY A 181 20.88 -9.70 15.26
N MET A 182 19.68 -9.10 15.23
CA MET A 182 18.48 -9.73 14.69
C MET A 182 17.97 -8.99 13.46
N SER A 183 17.45 -9.74 12.49
CA SER A 183 16.79 -9.17 11.31
C SER A 183 15.31 -8.88 11.59
N LEU A 184 14.83 -7.70 11.19
CA LEU A 184 13.41 -7.32 11.32
C LEU A 184 12.45 -8.14 10.45
N TYR A 185 12.99 -9.05 9.65
CA TYR A 185 12.22 -9.81 8.67
C TYR A 185 12.45 -11.32 8.77
N SER A 186 13.17 -11.78 9.81
CA SER A 186 13.03 -13.16 10.27
C SER A 186 11.66 -13.33 10.94
N SER A 187 11.06 -14.51 10.82
CA SER A 187 9.73 -14.88 11.31
C SER A 187 9.45 -14.63 12.81
N ALA A 188 10.42 -14.12 13.56
CA ALA A 188 10.29 -13.69 14.95
C ALA A 188 10.92 -12.30 15.15
N VAL A 189 10.18 -11.24 14.86
CA VAL A 189 10.56 -9.89 15.31
C VAL A 189 10.50 -9.87 16.84
N PRO A 190 11.50 -9.32 17.55
CA PRO A 190 11.44 -9.24 19.01
C PRO A 190 10.26 -8.40 19.50
N SER A 191 9.65 -8.80 20.61
CA SER A 191 8.58 -8.04 21.26
C SER A 191 9.00 -6.62 21.70
N GLU A 192 10.31 -6.38 21.86
CA GLU A 192 10.91 -5.07 22.11
C GLU A 192 10.84 -4.12 20.91
N VAL A 193 10.91 -4.66 19.68
CA VAL A 193 10.93 -3.85 18.45
C VAL A 193 9.53 -3.65 17.85
N ALA A 194 8.66 -4.63 18.10
CA ALA A 194 7.23 -4.60 17.77
C ALA A 194 6.51 -3.25 18.01
N PRO A 195 6.64 -2.55 19.16
CA PRO A 195 5.95 -1.28 19.37
C PRO A 195 6.45 -0.16 18.45
N TYR A 196 7.75 -0.15 18.11
CA TYR A 196 8.31 0.85 17.19
C TYR A 196 7.82 0.62 15.76
N LEU A 197 7.74 -0.64 15.32
CA LEU A 197 7.15 -0.98 14.02
C LEU A 197 5.67 -0.59 13.94
N ALA A 198 4.89 -0.91 14.99
CA ALA A 198 3.48 -0.50 15.06
C ALA A 198 3.35 1.02 14.99
N LEU A 199 4.18 1.77 15.73
CA LEU A 199 4.19 3.23 15.71
C LEU A 199 4.58 3.79 14.33
N ALA A 200 5.59 3.23 13.67
CA ALA A 200 5.99 3.62 12.32
C ALA A 200 4.85 3.46 11.32
N VAL A 201 4.13 2.33 11.40
CA VAL A 201 2.96 2.05 10.56
C VAL A 201 1.81 3.03 10.86
N ILE A 202 1.50 3.28 12.13
CA ILE A 202 0.47 4.25 12.55
C ILE A 202 0.76 5.64 12.00
N LEU A 203 2.01 6.10 12.12
CA LEU A 203 2.45 7.42 11.62
C LEU A 203 2.38 7.50 10.10
N ARG A 204 2.77 6.43 9.39
CA ARG A 204 2.73 6.36 7.93
C ARG A 204 1.30 6.39 7.38
N LEU A 205 0.40 5.66 8.03
CA LEU A 205 -1.00 5.58 7.61
C LEU A 205 -1.76 6.88 7.88
N GLY A 206 -1.23 7.79 8.68
CA GLY A 206 -1.90 9.05 9.01
C GLY A 206 -3.20 8.81 9.76
N VAL A 207 -3.19 7.90 10.74
CA VAL A 207 -4.33 7.63 11.66
C VAL A 207 -4.73 8.89 12.45
N LEU A 208 -3.96 9.97 12.37
CA LEU A 208 -4.37 11.31 12.76
C LEU A 208 -4.99 12.02 11.54
N PRO A 209 -6.29 12.38 11.57
CA PRO A 209 -7.03 12.82 10.38
C PRO A 209 -6.60 14.22 9.94
N VAL A 210 -5.59 14.28 9.07
CA VAL A 210 -5.21 15.48 8.35
C VAL A 210 -6.13 15.59 7.14
N HIS A 211 -7.19 16.39 7.26
CA HIS A 211 -8.12 16.63 6.17
C HIS A 211 -7.36 17.32 5.02
N LEU A 212 -7.03 16.56 3.98
CA LEU A 212 -6.48 17.07 2.73
C LEU A 212 -7.63 17.44 1.81
N PRO A 213 -7.93 18.74 1.58
CA PRO A 213 -8.87 19.13 0.54
C PRO A 213 -8.23 18.78 -0.82
N TYR A 214 -8.71 17.70 -1.43
CA TYR A 214 -8.34 17.36 -2.79
C TYR A 214 -9.08 18.31 -3.75
N PRO A 215 -8.39 18.94 -4.71
CA PRO A 215 -9.01 19.73 -5.76
C PRO A 215 -10.09 18.94 -6.51
N GLN A 216 -11.13 19.63 -6.96
CA GLN A 216 -12.43 19.12 -7.43
C GLN A 216 -12.40 18.26 -8.73
N GLU A 217 -11.24 17.93 -9.29
CA GLU A 217 -11.18 17.05 -10.47
C GLU A 217 -11.48 15.59 -10.08
N SER A 218 -12.78 15.25 -10.06
CA SER A 218 -13.37 13.98 -9.58
C SER A 218 -12.87 12.69 -10.26
N LEU A 219 -11.99 12.84 -11.24
CA LEU A 219 -11.61 11.83 -12.21
C LEU A 219 -10.13 11.45 -12.11
N LEU A 220 -9.22 12.41 -11.86
CA LEU A 220 -7.88 12.13 -11.31
C LEU A 220 -7.98 11.57 -9.88
N ARG A 221 -8.99 12.02 -9.11
CA ARG A 221 -9.27 11.49 -7.77
C ARG A 221 -9.57 9.99 -7.78
N ARG A 222 -10.22 9.45 -8.82
CA ARG A 222 -10.75 8.08 -8.80
C ARG A 222 -9.73 7.00 -9.12
N GLY A 223 -9.15 6.99 -10.32
CA GLY A 223 -8.16 5.98 -10.70
C GLY A 223 -6.82 6.17 -9.98
N PHE A 224 -6.08 7.20 -10.39
CA PHE A 224 -4.77 7.53 -9.82
C PHE A 224 -4.82 7.75 -8.30
N GLY A 225 -5.80 8.50 -7.80
CA GLY A 225 -5.95 8.75 -6.37
C GLY A 225 -6.28 7.50 -5.53
N THR A 226 -6.98 6.51 -6.09
CA THR A 226 -7.19 5.21 -5.41
C THR A 226 -5.89 4.41 -5.40
N GLN A 227 -5.21 4.31 -6.54
CA GLN A 227 -3.93 3.61 -6.66
C GLN A 227 -2.90 4.13 -5.66
N LEU A 228 -2.73 5.46 -5.61
CA LEU A 228 -1.76 6.12 -4.74
C LEU A 228 -2.00 5.79 -3.26
N ARG A 229 -3.26 5.81 -2.81
CA ARG A 229 -3.58 5.48 -1.43
C ARG A 229 -3.44 3.99 -1.12
N VAL A 230 -3.88 3.13 -2.02
CA VAL A 230 -3.77 1.67 -1.87
C VAL A 230 -2.31 1.27 -1.76
N VAL A 231 -1.44 1.78 -2.64
CA VAL A 231 0.00 1.50 -2.59
C VAL A 231 0.62 2.00 -1.29
N SER A 232 0.29 3.23 -0.88
CA SER A 232 0.78 3.80 0.38
C SER A 232 0.39 2.95 1.60
N VAL A 233 -0.90 2.59 1.70
CA VAL A 233 -1.42 1.76 2.80
C VAL A 233 -0.85 0.34 2.75
N ALA A 234 -0.85 -0.30 1.58
CA ALA A 234 -0.28 -1.64 1.42
C ALA A 234 1.19 -1.68 1.86
N SER A 235 2.00 -0.70 1.44
CA SER A 235 3.42 -0.63 1.81
C SER A 235 3.67 -0.54 3.31
N ALA A 236 2.71 -0.05 4.09
CA ALA A 236 2.78 0.02 5.55
C ALA A 236 2.29 -1.29 6.19
N LEU A 237 1.16 -1.82 5.71
CA LEU A 237 0.52 -3.01 6.28
C LEU A 237 1.36 -4.27 6.13
N ILE A 238 2.21 -4.37 5.10
CA ILE A 238 3.13 -5.50 4.90
C ILE A 238 4.01 -5.73 6.13
N LEU A 239 4.41 -4.68 6.85
CA LEU A 239 5.22 -4.81 8.07
C LEU A 239 4.49 -5.51 9.21
N LEU A 240 3.15 -5.41 9.26
CA LEU A 240 2.34 -5.95 10.35
C LEU A 240 2.27 -7.48 10.32
N GLY A 241 2.42 -8.09 9.13
CA GLY A 241 2.46 -9.54 8.97
C GLY A 241 3.67 -10.23 9.66
N TYR A 242 4.64 -9.45 10.13
CA TYR A 242 5.85 -9.96 10.81
C TYR A 242 5.95 -9.51 12.28
N LEU A 243 4.94 -8.80 12.76
CA LEU A 243 4.95 -8.23 14.11
C LEU A 243 4.74 -9.36 15.14
N ALA A 244 5.56 -9.39 16.19
CA ALA A 244 5.36 -10.31 17.29
C ALA A 244 4.32 -9.80 18.28
N ARG A 245 3.69 -10.75 18.99
CA ARG A 245 2.72 -10.43 20.04
C ARG A 245 3.32 -9.48 21.07
N LEU A 246 2.61 -8.38 21.33
CA LEU A 246 2.99 -7.45 22.39
C LEU A 246 2.63 -8.01 23.76
N PRO A 247 3.43 -7.74 24.80
CA PRO A 247 3.05 -8.08 26.17
C PRO A 247 1.78 -7.33 26.57
N ALA A 248 0.88 -8.01 27.31
CA ALA A 248 -0.46 -7.53 27.66
C ALA A 248 -0.55 -6.07 28.15
N PRO A 249 0.31 -5.57 29.07
CA PRO A 249 0.19 -4.18 29.54
C PRO A 249 0.52 -3.16 28.43
N LEU A 250 1.45 -3.48 27.53
CA LEU A 250 1.81 -2.62 26.41
C LEU A 250 0.76 -2.69 25.30
N PHE A 251 0.23 -3.90 25.04
CA PHE A 251 -0.86 -4.13 24.11
C PHE A 251 -2.04 -3.20 24.42
N TRP A 252 -2.57 -3.21 25.64
CA TRP A 252 -3.75 -2.41 25.97
C TRP A 252 -3.52 -0.90 25.91
N ARG A 253 -2.31 -0.42 26.28
CA ARG A 253 -1.95 1.00 26.18
C ARG A 253 -1.99 1.52 24.74
N MET A 254 -1.61 0.68 23.79
CA MET A 254 -1.62 1.03 22.37
C MET A 254 -2.95 0.67 21.68
N ALA A 255 -3.59 -0.43 22.08
CA ALA A 255 -4.82 -0.92 21.45
C ALA A 255 -6.02 -0.02 21.72
N LEU A 256 -6.16 0.55 22.93
CA LEU A 256 -7.29 1.41 23.28
C LEU A 256 -7.44 2.63 22.34
N PRO A 257 -6.41 3.48 22.12
CA PRO A 257 -6.54 4.60 21.20
C PRO A 257 -6.76 4.14 19.74
N ILE A 258 -6.20 3.00 19.33
CA ILE A 258 -6.39 2.45 17.98
C ILE A 258 -7.84 1.99 17.77
N TRP A 259 -8.44 1.33 18.77
CA TRP A 259 -9.85 0.94 18.77
C TRP A 259 -10.77 2.16 18.66
N ILE A 260 -10.52 3.19 19.46
CA ILE A 260 -11.30 4.44 19.40
C ILE A 260 -11.17 5.07 18.02
N ALA A 261 -9.95 5.14 17.47
CA ALA A 261 -9.72 5.66 16.13
C ALA A 261 -10.43 4.84 15.05
N ALA A 262 -10.46 3.51 15.18
CA ALA A 262 -11.17 2.61 14.25
C ALA A 262 -12.68 2.86 14.27
N LEU A 263 -13.28 2.98 15.45
CA LEU A 263 -14.72 3.24 15.61
C LEU A 263 -15.10 4.61 15.06
N LEU A 264 -14.32 5.64 15.36
CA LEU A 264 -14.55 6.99 14.82
C LEU A 264 -14.39 7.02 13.30
N ALA A 265 -13.40 6.33 12.75
CA ALA A 265 -13.22 6.22 11.30
C ALA A 265 -14.40 5.46 10.66
N ALA A 266 -14.81 4.32 11.20
CA ALA A 266 -15.96 3.57 10.70
C ALA A 266 -17.25 4.41 10.75
N TRP A 267 -17.48 5.14 11.84
CA TRP A 267 -18.62 6.04 11.99
C TRP A 267 -18.60 7.18 10.95
N ASN A 268 -17.45 7.86 10.80
CA ASN A 268 -17.29 8.92 9.82
C ASN A 268 -17.48 8.41 8.38
N TRP A 269 -17.00 7.21 8.06
CA TRP A 269 -17.25 6.58 6.76
C TRP A 269 -18.74 6.42 6.43
N LEU A 270 -19.57 6.08 7.41
CA LEU A 270 -21.02 5.89 7.23
C LEU A 270 -21.77 7.20 6.97
N ILE A 271 -21.31 8.30 7.55
CA ILE A 271 -22.01 9.60 7.50
C ILE A 271 -21.57 10.46 6.32
N VAL A 272 -20.33 10.32 5.85
CA VAL A 272 -19.81 11.15 4.77
C VAL A 272 -20.67 11.00 3.49
N PRO A 273 -21.10 12.12 2.87
CA PRO A 273 -22.02 12.06 1.73
C PRO A 273 -21.37 11.39 0.51
N ASN A 274 -20.09 11.66 0.24
CA ASN A 274 -19.38 11.12 -0.92
C ASN A 274 -18.42 9.98 -0.55
N VAL A 275 -18.51 8.86 -1.28
CA VAL A 275 -17.64 7.68 -1.12
C VAL A 275 -16.16 8.04 -1.27
N LEU A 276 -15.81 8.95 -2.19
CA LEU A 276 -14.42 9.34 -2.45
C LEU A 276 -13.81 10.18 -1.32
N ASP A 277 -14.63 10.94 -0.61
CA ASP A 277 -14.19 11.75 0.53
C ASP A 277 -13.96 10.85 1.75
N GLY A 278 -14.83 9.85 1.94
CA GLY A 278 -14.70 8.93 3.05
C GLY A 278 -13.49 7.97 2.95
N ARG A 279 -12.81 7.87 1.81
CA ARG A 279 -11.76 6.86 1.56
C ARG A 279 -10.70 6.77 2.64
N VAL A 280 -10.34 7.92 3.23
CA VAL A 280 -9.38 7.98 4.33
C VAL A 280 -9.92 7.20 5.54
N PHE A 281 -11.19 7.40 5.88
CA PHE A 281 -11.84 6.73 6.99
C PHE A 281 -11.97 5.23 6.79
N TRP A 282 -12.28 4.77 5.57
CA TRP A 282 -12.29 3.33 5.24
C TRP A 282 -10.91 2.69 5.48
N MET A 283 -9.86 3.30 4.90
CA MET A 283 -8.49 2.78 5.04
C MET A 283 -8.00 2.84 6.48
N MET A 284 -8.35 3.89 7.22
CA MET A 284 -8.00 4.06 8.62
C MET A 284 -8.68 3.00 9.50
N ALA A 285 -9.97 2.74 9.31
CA ALA A 285 -10.69 1.72 10.06
C ALA A 285 -10.09 0.32 9.83
N GLY A 286 -9.85 -0.04 8.56
CA GLY A 286 -9.32 -1.37 8.25
C GLY A 286 -7.85 -1.55 8.59
N ALA A 287 -7.04 -0.50 8.46
CA ALA A 287 -5.66 -0.55 8.94
C ALA A 287 -5.60 -0.67 10.47
N ALA A 288 -6.49 0.00 11.21
CA ALA A 288 -6.56 -0.16 12.66
C ALA A 288 -6.86 -1.60 13.08
N LEU A 289 -7.79 -2.30 12.40
CA LEU A 289 -8.07 -3.72 12.67
C LEU A 289 -6.86 -4.62 12.35
N SER A 290 -6.17 -4.36 11.24
CA SER A 290 -4.94 -5.06 10.85
C SER A 290 -3.81 -4.86 11.88
N ILE A 291 -3.69 -3.64 12.44
CA ILE A 291 -2.71 -3.35 13.51
C ILE A 291 -3.09 -4.07 14.80
N LEU A 292 -4.36 -4.04 15.21
CA LEU A 292 -4.82 -4.67 16.44
C LEU A 292 -4.61 -6.20 16.44
N THR A 293 -4.91 -6.86 15.31
CA THR A 293 -4.68 -8.30 15.13
C THR A 293 -3.19 -8.64 15.13
N ALA A 294 -2.35 -7.87 14.42
CA ALA A 294 -0.90 -8.04 14.47
C ALA A 294 -0.33 -7.89 15.89
N MET A 295 -0.74 -6.86 16.62
CA MET A 295 -0.31 -6.63 18.00
C MET A 295 -0.77 -7.73 18.97
N ALA A 296 -1.90 -8.39 18.68
CA ALA A 296 -2.39 -9.54 19.42
C ALA A 296 -1.60 -10.83 19.13
N GLY A 297 -0.73 -10.82 18.12
CA GLY A 297 0.05 -11.97 17.66
C GLY A 297 -0.61 -12.77 16.55
N ASP A 298 -1.73 -12.29 16.00
CA ASP A 298 -2.44 -12.92 14.89
C ASP A 298 -1.98 -12.29 13.55
N GLN A 299 -0.92 -12.88 12.98
CA GLN A 299 -0.34 -12.43 11.72
C GLN A 299 -1.30 -12.65 10.54
N GLU A 300 -2.03 -13.76 10.53
CA GLU A 300 -2.97 -14.11 9.47
C GLU A 300 -4.16 -13.16 9.46
N GLY A 301 -4.75 -12.89 10.62
CA GLY A 301 -5.80 -11.88 10.78
C GLY A 301 -5.34 -10.50 10.32
N SER A 302 -4.11 -10.11 10.62
CA SER A 302 -3.55 -8.83 10.17
C SER A 302 -3.51 -8.71 8.65
N VAL A 303 -3.00 -9.77 7.99
CA VAL A 303 -2.91 -9.84 6.53
C VAL A 303 -4.30 -9.88 5.90
N ALA A 304 -5.23 -10.67 6.45
CA ALA A 304 -6.60 -10.77 5.99
C ALA A 304 -7.33 -9.42 6.04
N TRP A 305 -7.29 -8.72 7.18
CA TRP A 305 -7.87 -7.38 7.28
C TRP A 305 -7.20 -6.40 6.33
N GLY A 306 -5.88 -6.49 6.16
CA GLY A 306 -5.13 -5.63 5.25
C GLY A 306 -5.56 -5.79 3.80
N ILE A 307 -5.49 -7.02 3.26
CA ILE A 307 -5.88 -7.32 1.87
C ILE A 307 -7.33 -6.94 1.63
N THR A 308 -8.23 -7.30 2.54
CA THR A 308 -9.66 -7.04 2.36
C THR A 308 -9.95 -5.54 2.34
N THR A 309 -9.27 -4.76 3.18
CA THR A 309 -9.39 -3.30 3.18
C THR A 309 -8.95 -2.71 1.85
N LEU A 310 -7.85 -3.22 1.28
CA LEU A 310 -7.32 -2.77 -0.01
C LEU A 310 -8.22 -3.18 -1.17
N THR A 311 -8.68 -4.42 -1.25
CA THR A 311 -9.49 -4.92 -2.38
C THR A 311 -10.91 -4.39 -2.34
N ALA A 312 -11.61 -4.51 -1.22
CA ALA A 312 -12.99 -4.01 -1.07
C ALA A 312 -13.04 -2.48 -1.15
N GLY A 313 -12.04 -1.80 -0.56
CA GLY A 313 -11.90 -0.34 -0.70
C GLY A 313 -11.67 0.08 -2.15
N SER A 314 -10.75 -0.57 -2.86
CA SER A 314 -10.48 -0.25 -4.27
C SER A 314 -11.71 -0.46 -5.15
N LEU A 315 -12.44 -1.57 -4.96
CA LEU A 315 -13.69 -1.82 -5.68
C LEU A 315 -14.69 -0.69 -5.43
N LEU A 316 -14.95 -0.34 -4.17
CA LEU A 316 -15.83 0.75 -3.79
C LEU A 316 -15.46 2.10 -4.42
N PHE A 317 -14.17 2.41 -4.48
CA PHE A 317 -13.69 3.72 -4.91
C PHE A 317 -13.62 3.85 -6.43
N LEU A 318 -13.56 2.73 -7.15
CA LEU A 318 -13.59 2.68 -8.60
C LEU A 318 -15.02 2.65 -9.15
N LEU A 319 -15.97 2.08 -8.39
CA LEU A 319 -17.38 2.08 -8.77
C LEU A 319 -17.93 3.52 -8.84
N ARG A 320 -18.68 3.81 -9.91
CA ARG A 320 -19.30 5.14 -10.11
C ARG A 320 -20.65 5.29 -9.44
N PHE A 321 -21.24 4.21 -8.95
CA PHE A 321 -22.58 4.21 -8.38
C PHE A 321 -22.53 4.55 -6.88
N GLU A 322 -23.07 5.71 -6.51
CA GLU A 322 -23.10 6.20 -5.13
C GLU A 322 -24.38 5.77 -4.39
N HIS A 323 -24.71 4.47 -4.40
CA HIS A 323 -25.90 3.96 -3.69
C HIS A 323 -25.55 3.50 -2.26
N ARG A 324 -26.39 3.86 -1.28
CA ARG A 324 -26.21 3.48 0.13
C ARG A 324 -26.15 1.97 0.35
N LEU A 325 -26.89 1.19 -0.47
CA LEU A 325 -26.87 -0.28 -0.43
C LEU A 325 -25.52 -0.86 -0.83
N LEU A 326 -24.81 -0.27 -1.80
CA LEU A 326 -23.46 -0.70 -2.17
C LEU A 326 -22.46 -0.54 -1.02
N ARG A 327 -22.62 0.49 -0.18
CA ARG A 327 -21.80 0.65 1.03
C ARG A 327 -22.05 -0.46 2.05
N LEU A 328 -23.31 -0.87 2.22
CA LEU A 328 -23.70 -1.99 3.08
C LEU A 328 -23.19 -3.32 2.53
N PHE A 329 -23.33 -3.57 1.23
CA PHE A 329 -22.78 -4.78 0.59
C PHE A 329 -21.26 -4.83 0.66
N ALA A 330 -20.58 -3.70 0.59
CA ALA A 330 -19.13 -3.68 0.75
C ALA A 330 -18.69 -3.90 2.19
N LEU A 331 -19.44 -3.45 3.20
CA LEU A 331 -19.19 -3.84 4.59
C LEU A 331 -19.44 -5.34 4.82
N ALA A 332 -20.51 -5.89 4.23
CA ALA A 332 -20.78 -7.31 4.27
C ALA A 332 -19.70 -8.13 3.55
N GLY A 333 -19.24 -7.67 2.39
CA GLY A 333 -18.14 -8.28 1.65
C GLY A 333 -16.81 -8.16 2.39
N TRP A 334 -16.56 -7.02 3.05
CA TRP A 334 -15.38 -6.80 3.89
C TRP A 334 -15.36 -7.75 5.10
N TRP A 335 -16.52 -8.01 5.70
CA TRP A 335 -16.64 -8.97 6.80
C TRP A 335 -16.59 -10.43 6.33
N ALA A 336 -17.19 -10.76 5.18
CA ALA A 336 -17.19 -12.10 4.61
C ALA A 336 -15.80 -12.53 4.10
N LEU A 337 -15.07 -11.61 3.47
CA LEU A 337 -13.72 -11.89 2.99
C LEU A 337 -12.73 -12.00 4.15
N SER A 338 -12.86 -11.17 5.19
CA SER A 338 -12.02 -11.31 6.38
C SER A 338 -12.33 -12.61 7.13
N SER A 339 -13.59 -13.02 7.23
CA SER A 339 -13.98 -14.28 7.88
C SER A 339 -13.65 -15.54 7.07
N CYS A 340 -13.49 -15.46 5.75
CA CYS A 340 -13.12 -16.58 4.88
C CYS A 340 -11.59 -16.78 4.78
N LEU A 341 -10.80 -15.74 5.02
CA LEU A 341 -9.33 -15.83 5.06
C LEU A 341 -8.79 -16.39 6.40
N ILE A 342 -9.61 -16.39 7.45
CA ILE A 342 -9.24 -16.86 8.81
C ILE A 342 -9.25 -18.40 8.97
N PRO A 343 -10.12 -19.21 8.33
CA PRO A 343 -10.18 -20.66 8.56
C PRO A 343 -9.20 -21.51 7.72
N ASP A 344 -8.85 -21.09 6.50
CA ASP A 344 -8.13 -21.96 5.54
C ASP A 344 -6.62 -22.12 5.79
N LEU A 345 -6.03 -21.33 6.69
CA LEU A 345 -4.62 -21.47 7.08
C LEU A 345 -4.42 -22.36 8.33
N LEU A 346 -5.46 -22.55 9.14
CA LEU A 346 -5.47 -23.52 10.26
C LEU A 346 -5.47 -24.99 9.79
N GLY A 347 -5.74 -25.25 8.50
CA GLY A 347 -5.79 -26.60 7.92
C GLY A 347 -4.48 -27.14 7.37
N ARG A 348 -3.37 -26.38 7.38
CA ARG A 348 -2.06 -26.80 6.82
C ARG A 348 -0.90 -26.79 7.83
N ALA A 349 -1.21 -26.78 9.12
CA ALA A 349 -0.25 -27.03 10.20
C ALA A 349 -0.60 -28.31 10.98
N GLY A 350 -0.98 -29.37 10.24
CA GLY A 350 -1.11 -30.74 10.73
C GLY A 350 0.09 -31.57 10.33
#